data_AF-D1CEK2-F1
#
_entry.id   AF-D1CEK2-F1
#
_cell.length_a   1.000
_cell.length_b   1.000
_cell.length_c   1.000
_cell.angle_alpha   90.00
_cell.angle_beta   90.00
_cell.angle_gamma   90.00
#
_symmetry.space_group_name_H-M   'P 1'
#
loop_
_entity.id
_entity.type
_entity.pdbx_description
1 polymer ?
#
loop_
_entity_poly.entity_id
_entity_poly.type
_entity_poly.pdbx_seq_one_letter_code
_entity_poly.pdbx_strand_id
1 'polypeptide(L)'
;MSQGGVIDQIREGMEVLSSDGQKLGKIKNIWYGAASGMSSAYSDEESCIEVRSGGLFSKETLYIPFREIVDVSGNNVKIKADAQTVHKNPAWHTKPSWIGQ
;
A
#
# COMPACT_ATOMS: atom_id res chain seq x y z
N MET A 1 -14.36 -0.12 17.34
CA MET A 1 -14.81 0.65 16.16
C MET A 1 -13.96 0.17 15.00
N SER A 2 -14.56 -0.57 14.09
CA SER A 2 -13.89 -1.27 13.00
C SER A 2 -13.20 -0.25 12.07
N GLN A 3 -11.92 -0.45 11.77
CA GLN A 3 -11.17 0.32 10.77
C GLN A 3 -11.68 0.12 9.32
N GLY A 4 -12.85 -0.50 9.12
CA GLY A 4 -13.48 -0.76 7.83
C GLY A 4 -14.13 0.49 7.18
N GLY A 5 -13.49 1.65 7.27
CA GLY A 5 -13.99 2.90 6.65
C GLY A 5 -13.03 3.53 5.67
N VAL A 6 -11.72 3.35 5.86
CA VAL A 6 -10.67 4.01 5.06
C VAL A 6 -10.15 3.09 3.96
N ILE A 7 -9.93 1.81 4.30
CA ILE A 7 -9.40 0.81 3.37
C ILE A 7 -10.40 0.50 2.25
N ASP A 8 -11.70 0.49 2.56
CA ASP A 8 -12.79 0.25 1.61
C ASP A 8 -12.88 1.30 0.50
N GLN A 9 -12.15 2.41 0.59
CA GLN A 9 -12.11 3.46 -0.42
C GLN A 9 -10.89 3.35 -1.35
N ILE A 10 -9.93 2.48 -1.03
CA ILE A 10 -8.71 2.30 -1.82
C ILE A 10 -9.03 1.57 -3.13
N ARG A 11 -8.55 2.10 -4.26
CA ARG A 11 -8.79 1.56 -5.60
C ARG A 11 -7.51 1.59 -6.45
N GLU A 12 -7.45 0.71 -7.45
CA GLU A 12 -6.41 0.78 -8.48
C GLU A 12 -6.43 2.17 -9.17
N GLY A 13 -5.25 2.69 -9.48
CA GLY A 13 -5.07 3.98 -10.16
C GLY A 13 -4.99 5.19 -9.24
N MET A 14 -5.34 5.07 -7.96
CA MET A 14 -5.17 6.14 -6.98
C MET A 14 -3.69 6.48 -6.79
N GLU A 15 -3.40 7.76 -6.54
CA GLU A 15 -2.05 8.23 -6.29
C GLU A 15 -1.67 7.99 -4.84
N VAL A 16 -0.44 7.53 -4.60
CA VAL A 16 0.07 7.31 -3.25
C VAL A 16 1.05 8.41 -2.91
N LEU A 17 0.79 9.09 -1.80
CA LEU A 17 1.57 10.21 -1.28
C LEU A 17 2.24 9.83 0.03
N SER A 18 3.50 10.22 0.18
CA SER A 18 4.23 10.15 1.45
C SER A 18 3.70 11.16 2.47
N SER A 19 4.16 11.07 3.71
CA SER A 19 3.73 12.00 4.77
C SER A 19 4.11 13.46 4.50
N ASP A 20 5.25 13.67 3.83
CA ASP A 20 5.74 14.97 3.33
C ASP A 20 5.10 15.39 2.00
N GLY A 21 4.11 14.64 1.50
CA GLY A 21 3.30 15.00 0.33
C GLY A 21 3.95 14.70 -1.02
N GLN A 22 5.09 14.00 -1.05
CA GLN A 22 5.71 13.57 -2.30
C GLN A 22 4.95 12.39 -2.90
N LYS A 23 4.80 12.40 -4.22
CA LYS A 23 4.18 11.31 -4.94
C LYS A 23 5.12 10.11 -5.03
N LEU A 24 4.69 9.00 -4.45
CA LEU A 24 5.37 7.71 -4.52
C LEU A 24 5.00 6.94 -5.78
N GLY A 25 3.75 7.05 -6.27
CA GLY A 25 3.33 6.35 -7.48
C GLY A 25 1.82 6.23 -7.60
N LYS A 26 1.37 5.21 -8.35
CA LYS A 26 -0.04 4.83 -8.43
C LYS A 26 -0.24 3.40 -7.99
N ILE A 27 -1.37 3.15 -7.34
CA ILE A 27 -1.80 1.80 -6.98
C ILE A 27 -2.00 0.99 -8.26
N LYS A 28 -1.30 -0.12 -8.38
CA LYS A 28 -1.45 -1.08 -9.47
C LYS A 28 -2.32 -2.26 -9.08
N ASN A 29 -2.19 -2.76 -7.86
CA ASN A 29 -3.00 -3.86 -7.32
C ASN A 29 -3.22 -3.67 -5.82
N ILE A 30 -4.25 -4.32 -5.32
CA ILE A 30 -4.56 -4.42 -3.89
C ILE A 30 -4.47 -5.90 -3.53
N TRP A 31 -3.66 -6.22 -2.54
CA TRP A 31 -3.41 -7.58 -2.10
C TRP A 31 -3.94 -7.76 -0.68
N TYR A 32 -4.95 -8.61 -0.54
CA TYR A 32 -5.52 -8.95 0.76
C TYR A 32 -4.81 -10.18 1.31
N GLY A 33 -4.27 -10.07 2.52
CA GLY A 33 -3.62 -11.19 3.20
C GLY A 33 -4.62 -12.31 3.49
N ALA A 34 -4.22 -13.56 3.29
CA ALA A 34 -5.09 -14.70 3.60
C ALA A 34 -5.16 -14.88 5.12
N ALA A 35 -6.36 -14.75 5.70
CA ALA A 35 -6.55 -15.03 7.12
C ALA A 35 -6.10 -16.46 7.45
N SER A 36 -5.00 -16.58 8.19
CA SER A 36 -4.46 -17.85 8.64
C SER A 36 -5.33 -18.41 9.79
N GLY A 37 -6.49 -18.96 9.43
CA GLY A 37 -7.33 -19.78 10.31
C GLY A 37 -8.71 -19.20 10.63
N MET A 38 -9.75 -20.01 10.38
CA MET A 38 -11.19 -19.99 10.81
C MET A 38 -11.98 -18.67 10.92
N SER A 39 -11.37 -17.51 10.74
CA SER A 39 -12.03 -16.21 10.68
C SER A 39 -11.93 -15.72 9.24
N SER A 40 -13.07 -15.60 8.57
CA SER A 40 -13.18 -15.05 7.22
C SER A 40 -12.94 -13.53 7.15
N ALA A 41 -12.43 -12.93 8.22
CA ALA A 41 -12.01 -11.54 8.24
C ALA A 41 -10.54 -11.46 7.81
N TYR A 42 -10.29 -10.94 6.61
CA TYR A 42 -8.96 -10.52 6.19
C TYR A 42 -8.34 -9.66 7.30
N SER A 43 -7.16 -10.03 7.80
CA SER A 43 -6.46 -9.15 8.73
C SER A 43 -5.83 -8.02 7.92
N ASP A 44 -6.19 -6.78 8.24
CA ASP A 44 -5.56 -5.58 7.70
C ASP A 44 -4.03 -5.60 7.93
N GLU A 45 -3.56 -6.38 8.91
CA GLU A 45 -2.14 -6.57 9.24
C GLU A 45 -1.35 -7.29 8.14
N GLU A 46 -2.01 -8.10 7.32
CA GLU A 46 -1.38 -8.87 6.24
C GLU A 46 -1.72 -8.32 4.85
N SER A 47 -2.52 -7.25 4.75
CA SER A 47 -2.93 -6.66 3.48
C SER A 47 -2.00 -5.51 3.06
N CYS A 48 -1.75 -5.37 1.75
CA CYS A 48 -0.90 -4.32 1.21
C CYS A 48 -1.36 -3.84 -0.18
N ILE A 49 -0.90 -2.66 -0.58
CA ILE A 49 -1.06 -2.14 -1.93
C ILE A 49 0.26 -2.30 -2.72
N GLU A 50 0.17 -2.77 -3.96
CA GLU A 50 1.27 -2.69 -4.93
C GLU A 50 1.21 -1.31 -5.59
N VAL A 51 2.26 -0.51 -5.42
CA VAL A 51 2.40 0.82 -6.00
C VAL A 51 3.52 0.77 -7.02
N ARG A 52 3.25 1.29 -8.22
CA ARG A 52 4.31 1.47 -9.22
C ARG A 52 4.72 2.93 -9.28
N SER A 53 5.99 3.17 -9.01
CA SER A 53 6.66 4.45 -9.21
C SER A 53 7.37 4.41 -10.57
N GLY A 54 7.31 5.51 -11.33
CA GLY A 54 8.10 5.61 -12.56
C GLY A 54 7.58 6.49 -13.68
N GLY A 55 8.47 7.36 -14.17
CA GLY A 55 8.47 7.88 -15.54
C GLY A 55 9.34 7.01 -16.46
N LEU A 56 9.77 7.53 -17.60
CA LEU A 56 10.40 6.78 -18.70
C LEU A 56 11.71 6.01 -18.35
N PHE A 57 12.35 6.25 -17.19
CA PHE A 57 13.71 5.78 -16.89
C PHE A 57 13.90 4.95 -15.61
N SER A 58 12.92 4.85 -14.72
CA SER A 58 12.95 3.84 -13.65
C SER A 58 11.53 3.38 -13.34
N LYS A 59 11.35 2.06 -13.26
CA LYS A 59 10.12 1.45 -12.75
C LYS A 59 10.49 0.79 -11.44
N GLU A 60 10.05 1.37 -10.35
CA GLU A 60 10.18 0.78 -9.02
C GLU A 60 8.79 0.34 -8.56
N THR A 61 8.74 -0.76 -7.82
CA THR A 61 7.50 -1.34 -7.30
C THR A 61 7.60 -1.40 -5.79
N LEU A 62 6.62 -0.80 -5.13
CA LEU A 62 6.52 -0.76 -3.68
C LEU A 62 5.33 -1.63 -3.24
N TYR A 63 5.50 -2.35 -2.15
CA TYR A 63 4.46 -3.11 -1.46
C TYR A 63 4.24 -2.44 -0.11
N ILE A 64 3.20 -1.62 -0.01
CA ILE A 64 2.94 -0.79 1.16
C ILE A 64 1.84 -1.43 2.01
N PRO A 65 2.13 -1.84 3.26
CA PRO A 65 1.13 -2.41 4.15
C PRO A 65 -0.02 -1.45 4.45
N PHE A 66 -1.25 -1.94 4.62
CA PHE A 66 -2.40 -1.09 4.94
C PHE A 66 -2.24 -0.32 6.26
N ARG A 67 -1.52 -0.89 7.24
CA ARG A 67 -1.18 -0.21 8.50
C ARG A 67 -0.39 1.10 8.33
N GLU A 68 0.22 1.31 7.17
CA GLU A 68 0.93 2.54 6.85
C GLU A 68 0.01 3.64 6.30
N ILE A 69 -1.23 3.32 5.96
CA ILE A 69 -2.19 4.27 5.41
C ILE A 69 -2.80 5.08 6.56
N VAL A 70 -2.80 6.40 6.41
CA VAL A 70 -3.36 7.34 7.40
C VAL A 70 -4.55 8.13 6.89
N ASP A 71 -4.66 8.30 5.58
CA ASP A 71 -5.76 9.02 4.96
C ASP A 71 -6.02 8.49 3.55
N VAL A 72 -7.29 8.50 3.18
CA VAL A 72 -7.75 8.22 1.81
C VAL A 72 -8.74 9.33 1.48
N SER A 73 -8.35 10.19 0.56
CA SER A 73 -9.12 11.39 0.23
C SER A 73 -9.07 11.69 -1.27
N GLY A 74 -10.25 11.83 -1.87
CA GLY A 74 -10.39 12.01 -3.31
C GLY A 74 -9.77 10.84 -4.08
N ASN A 75 -8.76 11.14 -4.91
CA ASN A 75 -8.02 10.14 -5.68
C ASN A 75 -6.63 9.83 -5.09
N ASN A 76 -6.41 10.16 -3.82
CA ASN A 76 -5.12 10.05 -3.15
C ASN A 76 -5.19 9.14 -1.92
N VAL A 77 -4.10 8.42 -1.69
CA VAL A 77 -3.83 7.65 -0.48
C VAL A 77 -2.59 8.23 0.18
N LYS A 78 -2.67 8.63 1.44
CA LYS A 78 -1.53 9.16 2.19
C LYS A 78 -1.02 8.12 3.18
N ILE A 79 0.31 8.00 3.27
CA ILE A 79 0.98 7.08 4.19
C ILE A 79 1.72 7.80 5.34
N LYS A 80 2.07 7.06 6.39
CA LYS A 80 2.85 7.55 7.56
C LYS A 80 4.28 7.93 7.22
N ALA A 81 4.92 7.14 6.35
CA ALA A 81 6.33 7.30 6.02
C ALA A 81 6.56 8.48 5.06
N ASP A 82 7.66 9.21 5.29
CA ASP A 82 8.19 10.17 4.30
C ASP A 82 8.85 9.45 3.12
N ALA A 83 9.09 10.17 2.03
CA ALA A 83 9.67 9.58 0.81
C ALA A 83 11.07 8.98 1.03
N GLN A 84 11.87 9.54 1.93
CA GLN A 84 13.22 9.04 2.20
C GLN A 84 13.17 7.69 2.93
N THR A 85 12.25 7.56 3.88
CA THR A 85 12.00 6.34 4.64
C THR A 85 11.49 5.24 3.73
N VAL A 86 10.58 5.56 2.80
CA VAL A 86 10.11 4.63 1.76
C VAL A 86 11.27 4.08 0.94
N HIS A 87 12.11 4.97 0.39
CA HIS A 87 13.20 4.56 -0.49
C HIS A 87 14.25 3.70 0.24
N LYS A 88 14.53 4.01 1.51
CA LYS A 88 15.50 3.27 2.34
C LYS A 88 14.98 1.95 2.89
N ASN A 89 13.68 1.65 2.79
CA ASN A 89 13.10 0.46 3.38
C ASN A 89 13.10 -0.72 2.40
N PRO A 90 14.07 -1.66 2.46
CA PRO A 90 14.18 -2.76 1.50
C PRO A 90 12.97 -3.71 1.52
N ALA A 91 12.25 -3.79 2.65
CA ALA A 91 11.09 -4.67 2.77
C ALA A 91 9.96 -4.25 1.83
N TRP A 92 9.82 -2.95 1.52
CA TRP A 92 8.77 -2.45 0.64
C TRP A 92 9.08 -2.66 -0.83
N HIS A 93 10.35 -2.89 -1.19
CA HIS A 93 10.77 -3.18 -2.57
C HIS A 93 10.69 -4.67 -2.92
N THR A 94 10.40 -5.51 -1.93
CA THR A 94 10.33 -6.96 -2.10
C THR A 94 8.88 -7.40 -2.08
N LYS A 95 8.46 -8.16 -3.10
CA LYS A 95 7.11 -8.74 -3.15
C LYS A 95 6.93 -9.70 -1.95
N PRO A 96 5.92 -9.48 -1.09
CA PRO A 96 5.61 -10.41 -0.01
C PRO A 96 5.42 -11.85 -0.51
N SER A 97 5.94 -12.83 0.25
CA SER A 97 5.99 -14.24 -0.15
C SER A 97 4.62 -14.92 -0.29
N TRP A 98 3.60 -14.40 0.39
CA TRP A 98 2.22 -14.88 0.30
C TRP A 98 1.50 -14.39 -0.98
N ILE A 99 2.06 -13.39 -1.68
CA ILE A 99 1.48 -12.91 -2.94
C ILE A 99 1.94 -13.80 -4.10
N GLY A 100 1.08 -14.77 -4.45
CA GLY A 100 1.31 -15.70 -5.55
C GLY A 100 1.38 -17.17 -5.13
N GLN A 101 0.92 -17.50 -3.92
CA GLN A 101 0.53 -18.87 -3.56
C GLN A 101 -0.81 -19.26 -4.20
#